data_AF-A0A7X8FAZ3-F1
#
_entry.id   AF-A0A7X8FAZ3-F1
#
_cell.length_a   1.000
_cell.length_b   1.000
_cell.length_c   1.000
_cell.angle_alpha   90.00
_cell.angle_beta   90.00
_cell.angle_gamma   90.00
#
_symmetry.space_group_name_H-M   'P 1'
#
loop_
_entity.id
_entity.type
_entity.pdbx_description
1 polymer ?
#
loop_
_entity_poly.entity_id
_entity_poly.type
_entity_poly.pdbx_seq_one_letter_code
_entity_poly.pdbx_strand_id
1 'polypeptide(L)'
;DGSTRPIILKDYSSGDDLGEILDAAPQSFEDARVREVFMNAGTIFVNAVMGFMPLFWEGSSALYSLISQNKRAQKLFGGGDTIQEFSSLLPQIFQSAAQDPNYYFFTGGGAILNAIEQGSPYGMKPVAALIK
;
A
#
# COMPACT_ATOMS: atom_id res chain seq x y z
N ASP A 1 11.66 -17.58 19.10
CA ASP A 1 10.35 -17.27 19.69
C ASP A 1 10.31 -15.78 20.04
N GLY A 2 9.95 -14.96 19.06
CA GLY A 2 9.72 -13.53 19.28
C GLY A 2 8.26 -13.28 19.58
N SER A 3 7.97 -12.45 20.58
CA SER A 3 6.62 -11.92 20.81
C SER A 3 6.54 -10.50 20.25
N THR A 4 5.43 -10.17 19.60
CA THR A 4 5.14 -8.82 19.13
C THR A 4 4.01 -8.19 19.92
N ARG A 5 3.99 -6.86 19.98
CA ARG A 5 2.91 -6.09 20.59
C ARG A 5 2.66 -4.81 19.78
N PRO A 6 1.40 -4.37 19.64
CA PRO A 6 1.12 -3.03 19.16
C PRO A 6 1.64 -2.00 20.18
N ILE A 7 2.11 -0.87 19.68
CA ILE A 7 2.54 0.28 20.50
C ILE A 7 1.74 1.51 20.11
N ILE A 8 1.47 2.39 21.07
CA ILE A 8 0.82 3.67 20.80
C ILE A 8 1.87 4.75 20.90
N LEU A 9 2.28 5.33 19.76
CA LEU A 9 3.40 6.27 19.69
C LEU A 9 3.25 7.49 20.62
N LYS A 10 2.02 7.91 20.95
CA LYS A 10 1.77 9.03 21.87
C LYS A 10 2.19 8.76 23.32
N ASP A 11 2.34 7.50 23.69
CA ASP A 11 2.72 7.08 25.03
C ASP A 11 4.26 7.10 25.20
N TYR A 12 4.99 7.44 24.13
CA TYR A 12 6.45 7.50 24.09
C TYR A 12 6.94 8.93 23.93
N SER A 13 8.07 9.23 24.56
CA SER A 13 8.78 10.50 24.52
C SER A 13 10.06 10.40 23.69
N SER A 14 10.60 11.55 23.29
CA SER A 14 11.89 11.60 22.61
C SER A 14 12.99 10.98 23.47
N GLY A 15 13.68 9.98 22.93
CA GLY A 15 14.73 9.23 23.62
C GLY A 15 14.29 7.87 24.16
N ASP A 16 12.99 7.55 24.12
CA ASP A 16 12.52 6.22 24.47
C ASP A 16 12.93 5.20 23.40
N ASP A 17 13.31 4.00 23.85
CA ASP A 17 13.59 2.87 22.98
C ASP A 17 12.27 2.20 22.54
N LEU A 18 12.04 2.21 21.23
CA LEU A 18 10.88 1.58 20.60
C LEU A 18 11.15 0.12 20.20
N GLY A 19 12.41 -0.31 20.23
CA GLY A 19 12.85 -1.54 19.59
C GLY A 19 12.66 -1.51 18.07
N GLU A 20 12.59 -2.71 17.47
CA GLU A 20 12.36 -2.86 16.04
C GLU A 20 10.88 -2.69 15.70
N ILE A 21 10.56 -1.72 14.84
CA ILE A 21 9.21 -1.54 14.31
C ILE A 21 9.07 -2.35 13.03
N LEU A 22 8.26 -3.41 13.11
CA LEU A 22 8.20 -4.44 12.07
C LEU A 22 6.96 -4.36 11.18
N ASP A 23 5.91 -3.65 11.59
CA ASP A 23 4.67 -3.46 10.82
C ASP A 23 3.84 -2.30 11.38
N ALA A 24 2.89 -1.82 10.59
CA ALA A 24 1.79 -1.01 11.08
C ALA A 24 0.76 -1.89 11.78
N ALA A 25 0.50 -1.62 13.06
CA ALA A 25 -0.54 -2.33 13.80
C ALA A 25 -1.92 -2.18 13.11
N PRO A 26 -2.70 -3.25 12.91
CA PRO A 26 -4.02 -3.19 12.24
C PRO A 26 -4.97 -2.14 12.83
N GLN A 27 -4.89 -1.93 14.15
CA GLN A 27 -5.67 -0.93 14.89
C GLN A 27 -5.42 0.50 14.38
N SER A 28 -4.28 0.76 13.74
CA SER A 28 -3.99 2.05 13.11
C SER A 28 -4.97 2.38 11.98
N PHE A 29 -5.52 1.36 11.32
CA PHE A 29 -6.50 1.49 10.24
C PHE A 29 -7.96 1.57 10.75
N GLU A 30 -8.16 1.45 12.07
CA GLU A 30 -9.44 1.66 12.74
C GLU A 30 -9.61 3.12 13.22
N ASP A 31 -8.53 3.90 13.32
CA ASP A 31 -8.59 5.33 13.66
C ASP A 31 -9.53 6.08 12.70
N ALA A 32 -10.49 6.81 13.27
CA ALA A 32 -11.54 7.47 12.52
C ALA A 32 -10.98 8.44 11.45
N ARG A 33 -9.87 9.13 11.73
CA ARG A 33 -9.24 10.07 10.79
C ARG A 33 -8.62 9.33 9.62
N VAL A 34 -7.97 8.20 9.88
CA VAL A 34 -7.40 7.34 8.83
C VAL A 34 -8.53 6.81 7.96
N ARG A 35 -9.58 6.25 8.57
CA ARG A 35 -10.75 5.75 7.84
C ARG A 35 -11.40 6.84 7.00
N GLU A 36 -11.56 8.04 7.54
CA GLU A 36 -12.15 9.18 6.83
C GLU A 36 -11.35 9.55 5.58
N VAL A 37 -10.02 9.64 5.69
CA VAL A 37 -9.13 9.89 4.54
C VAL A 37 -9.35 8.84 3.45
N PHE A 38 -9.34 7.56 3.80
CA PHE A 38 -9.51 6.49 2.81
C PHE A 38 -10.93 6.44 2.22
N MET A 39 -11.97 6.72 3.00
CA MET A 39 -13.37 6.67 2.52
C MET A 39 -13.77 7.88 1.68
N ASN A 40 -13.11 9.02 1.87
CA ASN A 40 -13.38 10.25 1.14
C ASN A 40 -12.44 10.46 -0.06
N ALA A 41 -11.35 9.70 -0.17
CA ALA A 41 -10.48 9.75 -1.33
C ALA A 41 -11.23 9.42 -2.64
N GLY A 42 -11.03 10.23 -3.67
CA GLY A 42 -11.49 9.95 -5.04
C GLY A 42 -10.53 9.06 -5.83
N THR A 43 -9.25 9.09 -5.47
CA THR A 43 -8.19 8.26 -6.06
C THR A 43 -7.21 7.85 -4.97
N ILE A 44 -6.78 6.58 -4.98
CA ILE A 44 -5.81 6.00 -4.05
C ILE A 44 -4.72 5.34 -4.88
N PHE A 45 -3.49 5.80 -4.73
CA PHE A 45 -2.31 5.13 -5.30
C PHE A 45 -1.57 4.38 -4.20
N VAL A 46 -1.23 3.12 -4.45
CA VAL A 46 -0.62 2.21 -3.49
C VAL A 46 0.60 1.56 -4.13
N ASN A 47 1.77 1.75 -3.52
CA ASN A 47 2.98 1.02 -3.85
C ASN A 47 3.78 0.80 -2.57
N ALA A 48 3.24 -0.06 -1.69
CA ALA A 48 3.80 -0.30 -0.37
C ALA A 48 3.27 -1.62 0.21
N VAL A 49 4.15 -2.31 0.93
CA VAL A 49 3.80 -3.23 2.02
C VAL A 49 4.07 -2.51 3.34
N MET A 50 3.28 -2.79 4.38
CA MET A 50 3.35 -2.06 5.66
C MET A 50 4.36 -2.64 6.65
N GLY A 51 4.70 -3.92 6.49
CA GLY A 51 5.55 -4.64 7.42
C GLY A 51 6.68 -5.40 6.74
N PHE A 52 7.52 -6.01 7.58
CA PHE A 52 8.63 -6.84 7.15
C PHE A 52 8.12 -8.18 6.62
N MET A 53 7.80 -8.18 5.33
CA MET A 53 7.23 -9.32 4.64
C MET A 53 8.24 -10.48 4.50
N PRO A 54 7.79 -11.74 4.56
CA PRO A 54 6.41 -12.18 4.76
C PRO A 54 6.04 -12.38 6.25
N LEU A 55 6.93 -12.02 7.18
CA LEU A 55 6.78 -12.38 8.60
C LEU A 55 5.76 -11.50 9.33
N PHE A 56 5.64 -10.23 8.94
CA PHE A 56 4.70 -9.27 9.52
C PHE A 56 3.88 -8.64 8.39
N TRP A 57 2.63 -9.05 8.30
CA TRP A 57 1.77 -8.85 7.12
C TRP A 57 0.41 -8.25 7.47
N GLU A 58 0.06 -8.23 8.75
CA GLU A 58 -1.24 -7.85 9.27
C GLU A 58 -1.61 -6.42 8.90
N GLY A 59 -0.63 -5.50 8.94
CA GLY A 59 -0.79 -4.11 8.52
C GLY A 59 -1.06 -3.98 7.01
N SER A 60 -0.35 -4.75 6.17
CA SER A 60 -0.60 -4.78 4.72
C SER A 60 -2.01 -5.28 4.42
N SER A 61 -2.44 -6.36 5.10
CA SER A 61 -3.79 -6.91 4.97
C SER A 61 -4.87 -5.91 5.42
N ALA A 62 -4.63 -5.21 6.53
CA ALA A 62 -5.54 -4.18 7.04
C ALA A 62 -5.66 -2.98 6.07
N LEU A 63 -4.53 -2.51 5.52
CA LEU A 63 -4.49 -1.44 4.52
C LEU A 63 -5.31 -1.81 3.28
N TYR A 64 -5.04 -2.95 2.67
CA TYR A 64 -5.72 -3.39 1.44
C TYR A 64 -7.22 -3.61 1.67
N SER A 65 -7.57 -4.17 2.83
CA SER A 65 -8.97 -4.34 3.25
C SER A 65 -9.68 -2.99 3.38
N LEU A 66 -9.05 -1.99 4.03
CA LEU A 66 -9.61 -0.64 4.17
C LEU A 66 -9.81 0.02 2.80
N ILE A 67 -8.82 -0.04 1.92
CA ILE A 67 -8.91 0.51 0.56
C ILE A 67 -10.08 -0.11 -0.21
N SER A 68 -10.30 -1.42 -0.06
CA SER A 68 -11.39 -2.14 -0.73
C SER A 68 -12.79 -1.71 -0.27
N GLN A 69 -12.92 -1.11 0.91
CA GLN A 69 -14.20 -0.62 1.43
C GLN A 69 -14.66 0.64 0.69
N ASN A 70 -13.74 1.46 0.14
CA ASN A 70 -14.13 2.62 -0.66
C ASN A 70 -14.51 2.18 -2.08
N LYS A 71 -15.81 1.98 -2.33
CA LYS A 71 -16.32 1.54 -3.64
C LYS A 71 -16.29 2.63 -4.73
N ARG A 72 -16.03 3.89 -4.38
CA ARG A 72 -16.06 5.02 -5.33
C ARG A 72 -14.68 5.40 -5.85
N ALA A 73 -13.63 5.16 -5.06
CA ALA A 73 -12.27 5.57 -5.44
C ALA A 73 -11.74 4.78 -6.63
N GLN A 74 -11.00 5.48 -7.50
CA GLN A 74 -10.02 4.85 -8.39
C GLN A 74 -8.84 4.34 -7.56
N LYS A 75 -8.43 3.09 -7.75
CA LYS A 75 -7.40 2.42 -6.94
C LYS A 75 -6.30 1.91 -7.84
N LEU A 76 -5.13 2.47 -7.66
CA LEU A 76 -3.99 2.30 -8.54
C LEU A 76 -2.90 1.55 -7.76
N PHE A 77 -2.78 0.25 -7.98
CA PHE A 77 -1.85 -0.62 -7.27
C PHE A 77 -0.58 -0.85 -8.11
N GLY A 78 0.57 -0.47 -7.57
CA GLY A 78 1.88 -0.67 -8.18
C GLY A 78 2.86 -1.36 -7.24
N GLY A 79 3.96 -1.85 -7.80
CA GLY A 79 4.98 -2.60 -7.07
C GLY A 79 4.73 -4.11 -7.13
N GLY A 80 5.79 -4.88 -7.38
CA GLY A 80 5.70 -6.34 -7.44
C GLY A 80 5.23 -6.91 -6.11
N ASP A 81 5.89 -6.51 -5.02
CA ASP A 81 5.57 -6.95 -3.67
C ASP A 81 4.13 -6.57 -3.27
N THR A 82 3.71 -5.32 -3.49
CA THR A 82 2.35 -4.87 -3.19
C THR A 82 1.28 -5.78 -3.82
N ILE A 83 1.43 -6.07 -5.12
CA ILE A 83 0.43 -6.84 -5.89
C ILE A 83 0.48 -8.32 -5.52
N GLN A 84 1.69 -8.87 -5.35
CA GLN A 84 1.89 -10.24 -4.91
C GLN A 84 1.26 -10.47 -3.53
N GLU A 85 1.55 -9.59 -2.57
CA GLU A 85 1.06 -9.71 -1.21
C GLU A 85 -0.44 -9.42 -1.13
N PHE A 86 -0.99 -8.50 -1.94
CA PHE A 86 -2.44 -8.32 -2.00
C PHE A 86 -3.15 -9.60 -2.49
N SER A 87 -2.62 -10.23 -3.55
CA SER A 87 -3.15 -11.50 -4.05
C SER A 87 -3.05 -12.64 -3.03
N SER A 88 -1.90 -12.73 -2.33
CA SER A 88 -1.61 -13.77 -1.34
C SER A 88 -2.45 -13.63 -0.07
N LEU A 89 -2.49 -12.42 0.51
CA LEU A 89 -3.14 -12.15 1.80
C LEU A 89 -4.66 -12.08 1.69
N LEU A 90 -5.20 -11.58 0.57
CA LEU A 90 -6.63 -11.31 0.40
C LEU A 90 -7.16 -11.83 -0.95
N PRO A 91 -7.05 -13.13 -1.25
CA PRO A 91 -7.30 -13.69 -2.59
C PRO A 91 -8.71 -13.40 -3.11
N GLN A 92 -9.73 -13.43 -2.24
CA GLN A 92 -11.12 -13.14 -2.63
C GLN A 92 -11.33 -11.66 -3.01
N ILE A 93 -10.71 -10.75 -2.26
CA ILE A 93 -10.79 -9.31 -2.54
C ILE A 93 -9.98 -9.02 -3.81
N PHE A 94 -8.80 -9.61 -3.95
CA PHE A 94 -7.96 -9.46 -5.13
C PHE A 94 -8.66 -9.96 -6.39
N GLN A 95 -9.32 -11.13 -6.35
CA GLN A 95 -10.10 -11.64 -7.48
C GLN A 95 -11.25 -10.70 -7.88
N SER A 96 -11.95 -10.14 -6.89
CA SER A 96 -13.01 -9.16 -7.13
C SER A 96 -12.43 -7.86 -7.72
N ALA A 97 -11.30 -7.39 -7.19
CA ALA A 97 -10.60 -6.21 -7.67
C ALA A 97 -10.11 -6.38 -9.12
N ALA A 98 -9.64 -7.58 -9.50
CA ALA A 98 -9.22 -7.86 -10.88
C ALA A 98 -10.35 -7.74 -11.92
N GLN A 99 -11.61 -7.75 -11.48
CA GLN A 99 -12.79 -7.56 -12.33
C GLN A 99 -13.48 -6.19 -12.13
N ASP A 100 -12.97 -5.36 -11.21
CA ASP A 100 -13.55 -4.05 -10.90
C ASP A 100 -12.86 -2.96 -11.75
N PRO A 101 -13.61 -2.21 -12.58
CA PRO A 101 -13.03 -1.17 -13.43
C PRO A 101 -12.42 0.00 -12.65
N ASN A 102 -12.67 0.11 -11.35
CA ASN A 102 -12.04 1.10 -10.49
C ASN A 102 -10.66 0.66 -9.97
N TYR A 103 -10.19 -0.53 -10.31
CA TYR A 103 -8.85 -1.00 -9.97
C TYR A 103 -7.97 -1.01 -11.21
N TYR A 104 -6.75 -0.49 -11.04
CA TYR A 104 -5.69 -0.60 -12.03
C TYR A 104 -4.45 -1.19 -11.37
N PHE A 105 -4.03 -2.36 -11.85
CA PHE A 105 -2.81 -3.04 -11.42
C PHE A 105 -1.71 -2.76 -12.42
N PHE A 106 -0.70 -2.02 -11.99
CA PHE A 106 0.41 -1.67 -12.83
C PHE A 106 1.37 -2.84 -13.07
N THR A 107 1.89 -2.94 -14.29
CA THR A 107 3.01 -3.82 -14.65
C THR A 107 4.27 -2.96 -14.82
N GLY A 108 5.18 -3.01 -13.83
CA GLY A 108 6.44 -2.26 -13.86
C GLY A 108 6.59 -1.22 -12.74
N GLY A 109 6.47 -1.63 -11.47
CA GLY A 109 6.40 -0.73 -10.30
C GLY A 109 7.41 0.42 -10.30
N GLY A 110 8.70 0.14 -10.52
CA GLY A 110 9.74 1.18 -10.55
C GLY A 110 9.59 2.19 -11.69
N ALA A 111 9.06 1.77 -12.85
CA ALA A 111 8.83 2.67 -13.97
C ALA A 111 7.73 3.71 -13.67
N ILE A 112 6.66 3.31 -12.98
CA ILE A 112 5.60 4.25 -12.57
C ILE A 112 6.07 5.21 -11.51
N LEU A 113 6.83 4.75 -10.52
CA LEU A 113 7.40 5.66 -9.51
C LEU A 113 8.31 6.69 -10.17
N ASN A 114 9.17 6.28 -11.10
CA ASN A 114 10.02 7.20 -11.85
C ASN A 114 9.19 8.19 -12.70
N ALA A 115 8.13 7.73 -13.34
CA ALA A 115 7.26 8.59 -14.14
C ALA A 115 6.51 9.61 -13.28
N ILE A 116 6.06 9.22 -12.09
CA ILE A 116 5.42 10.11 -11.11
C ILE A 116 6.44 11.12 -10.57
N GLU A 117 7.62 10.66 -10.18
CA GLU A 117 8.72 11.50 -9.69
C GLU A 117 9.13 12.56 -10.72
N GLN A 118 9.24 12.16 -12.00
CA GLN A 118 9.61 13.06 -13.10
C GLN A 118 8.44 13.88 -13.65
N GLY A 119 7.20 13.59 -13.23
CA GLY A 119 5.98 14.17 -13.81
C GLY A 119 5.78 13.84 -15.30
N SER A 120 6.48 12.84 -15.84
CA SER A 120 6.46 12.48 -17.26
C SER A 120 7.05 11.09 -17.49
N PRO A 121 6.44 10.26 -18.36
CA PRO A 121 7.03 8.99 -18.75
C PRO A 121 8.14 9.14 -19.81
N TYR A 122 8.24 10.30 -20.48
CA TYR A 122 9.12 10.49 -21.63
C TYR A 122 10.61 10.62 -21.26
N GLY A 123 10.91 10.94 -20.00
CA GLY A 123 12.27 10.96 -19.47
C GLY A 123 12.86 9.56 -19.23
N MET A 124 12.03 8.50 -19.26
CA MET A 124 12.49 7.13 -19.03
C MET A 124 13.29 6.62 -20.24
N LYS A 125 14.48 6.04 -19.99
CA LYS A 125 15.36 5.49 -21.04
C LYS A 125 14.65 4.56 -22.04
N PRO A 126 13.78 3.61 -21.61
CA PRO A 126 13.07 2.74 -22.55
C PRO A 126 12.09 3.50 -23.45
N VAL A 127 11.40 4.51 -22.91
CA VAL A 127 10.44 5.32 -23.68
C VAL A 127 11.17 6.25 -24.64
N ALA A 128 12.21 6.93 -24.18
CA ALA A 128 13.04 7.80 -25.02
C ALA A 128 13.66 7.06 -26.21
N ALA A 129 14.02 5.77 -26.05
CA ALA A 129 14.55 4.95 -27.12
C ALA A 129 13.53 4.68 -28.25
N LEU A 130 12.23 4.79 -27.98
CA LEU A 130 11.14 4.52 -28.93
C LEU A 130 10.63 5.76 -29.68
N ILE A 131 10.96 6.97 -29.22
CA ILE A 131 10.46 8.25 -29.78
C ILE A 131 11.45 8.84 -30.82
N LYS A 132 12.18 7.98 -31.53
CA LYS A 132 13.05 8.42 -32.64
C LYS A 132 12.27 8.76 -33.89
#